data_AF-A0A0L0EW06-F1
#
_entry.id   AF-A0A0L0EW06-F1
#
_cell.length_a   1.000
_cell.length_b   1.000
_cell.length_c   1.000
_cell.angle_alpha   90.00
_cell.angle_beta   90.00
_cell.angle_gamma   90.00
#
_symmetry.space_group_name_H-M   'P 1'
#
loop_
_entity.id
_entity.type
_entity.pdbx_description
1 polymer ?
#
loop_
_entity_poly.entity_id
_entity_poly.type
_entity_poly.pdbx_seq_one_letter_code
_entity_poly.pdbx_strand_id
1 'polypeptide(L)'
;MNCENLLSWKIVLELPESLQPEVELSNLFNSKTGNSFLKGIGGFSDRTFSPEVLDPTNVFHNALNKVKLSLGFKGRRFPYTRSDDQQLNVNIRRFGARVVTVTIQLKKPLVSDETEIYELQKISNHPDVYTMAKSICGLILSGDFNDFNTVHSPKVYPCTQSLILGEDNWISDSRAVEILTRHIEPNKNIVSNVISKNANHQLDASNILVDRQGIFYRVPERLVNSYSVNKKYLGTCNIFEYAVALSKMLEKKHFENLDFVTKDFLRKLILEPELVILHSVTSLETWKLLVLEFKLDSLLSKVSLEPEPKTRRKNWWEFFTNISTESKRFWVISLIFAAVFWAFQQSIYFDKLTGVFSMPEIEVITPGDQESIEVSDNIVFIKWEEVDEASKYVLQLKVLDSGKWVLPPVGHRLVVTTAQAELTVLQKGSYKFSIEAYDSHDDQIANSGESFFDVAAKKVKDN
;
A
#
# COMPACT_ATOMS: atom_id res chain seq x y z
N MET A 1 -19.21 3.88 37.77
CA MET A 1 -18.95 4.95 36.77
C MET A 1 -19.17 4.40 35.38
N ASN A 2 -20.14 4.95 34.63
CA ASN A 2 -20.48 4.42 33.32
C ASN A 2 -19.52 4.94 32.24
N CYS A 3 -19.06 4.02 31.39
CA CYS A 3 -18.20 4.30 30.24
C CYS A 3 -18.84 3.72 28.97
N GLU A 4 -18.69 4.40 27.85
CA GLU A 4 -19.00 3.89 26.52
C GLU A 4 -17.73 3.30 25.89
N ASN A 5 -17.73 2.00 25.61
CA ASN A 5 -16.53 1.26 25.21
C ASN A 5 -16.60 0.82 23.75
N LEU A 6 -15.73 1.39 22.92
CA LEU A 6 -15.48 0.93 21.56
C LEU A 6 -14.44 -0.20 21.61
N LEU A 7 -14.86 -1.40 21.19
CA LEU A 7 -14.05 -2.61 21.25
C LEU A 7 -13.52 -3.00 19.87
N SER A 8 -12.22 -3.28 19.83
CA SER A 8 -11.52 -3.81 18.67
C SER A 8 -10.49 -4.86 19.10
N TRP A 9 -10.29 -5.87 18.25
CA TRP A 9 -9.36 -6.96 18.49
C TRP A 9 -8.52 -7.21 17.25
N LYS A 10 -7.20 -7.24 17.41
CA LYS A 10 -6.26 -7.59 16.36
C LYS A 10 -5.79 -9.01 16.57
N ILE A 11 -5.90 -9.82 15.53
CA ILE A 11 -5.44 -11.20 15.48
C ILE A 11 -4.34 -11.29 14.45
N VAL A 12 -3.22 -11.93 14.81
CA VAL A 12 -2.08 -12.10 13.90
C VAL A 12 -1.90 -13.58 13.59
N LEU A 13 -1.91 -13.87 12.29
CA LEU A 13 -1.87 -15.19 11.69
C LEU A 13 -0.58 -15.33 10.89
N GLU A 14 -0.05 -16.54 10.91
CA GLU A 14 1.06 -16.97 10.06
C GLU A 14 0.49 -18.00 9.09
N LEU A 15 0.56 -17.69 7.80
CA LEU A 15 0.09 -18.61 6.75
C LEU A 15 1.01 -19.84 6.71
N PRO A 16 0.45 -21.06 6.63
CA PRO A 16 1.25 -22.28 6.50
C PRO A 16 2.17 -22.23 5.29
N GLU A 17 3.35 -22.82 5.35
CA GLU A 17 4.30 -22.84 4.22
C GLU A 17 3.71 -23.53 2.98
N SER A 18 2.86 -24.54 3.20
CA SER A 18 2.16 -25.29 2.16
C SER A 18 1.16 -24.45 1.38
N LEU A 19 0.59 -23.41 2.00
CA LEU A 19 -0.36 -22.52 1.37
C LEU A 19 0.37 -21.70 0.31
N GLN A 20 -0.18 -21.57 -0.89
CA GLN A 20 0.31 -20.66 -1.94
C GLN A 20 -0.58 -19.42 -1.95
N PRO A 21 -0.21 -18.34 -1.24
CA PRO A 21 -1.12 -17.23 -0.97
C PRO A 21 -1.65 -16.57 -2.25
N GLU A 22 -0.82 -16.44 -3.29
CA GLU A 22 -1.16 -15.77 -4.54
C GLU A 22 -2.24 -16.52 -5.32
N VAL A 23 -2.32 -17.85 -5.16
CA VAL A 23 -3.29 -18.70 -5.86
C VAL A 23 -4.50 -18.95 -4.97
N GLU A 24 -4.28 -19.44 -3.75
CA GLU A 24 -5.35 -19.94 -2.89
C GLU A 24 -6.16 -18.81 -2.25
N LEU A 25 -5.52 -17.69 -1.88
CA LEU A 25 -6.24 -16.55 -1.31
C LEU A 25 -6.92 -15.67 -2.38
N SER A 26 -6.54 -15.79 -3.66
CA SER A 26 -7.11 -14.97 -4.74
C SER A 26 -8.62 -15.20 -4.95
N ASN A 27 -9.11 -16.40 -4.65
CA ASN A 27 -10.54 -16.71 -4.71
C ASN A 27 -11.31 -16.10 -3.53
N LEU A 28 -10.66 -15.96 -2.39
CA LEU A 28 -11.24 -15.45 -1.15
C LEU A 28 -11.17 -13.93 -1.05
N PHE A 29 -10.16 -13.30 -1.67
CA PHE A 29 -9.89 -11.88 -1.51
C PHE A 29 -9.49 -11.20 -2.81
N ASN A 30 -9.97 -9.97 -2.99
CA ASN A 30 -9.37 -9.03 -3.92
C ASN A 30 -8.26 -8.27 -3.19
N SER A 31 -7.01 -8.47 -3.60
CA SER A 31 -5.87 -7.76 -3.02
C SER A 31 -5.78 -6.33 -3.54
N LYS A 32 -5.64 -5.37 -2.62
CA LYS A 32 -5.41 -3.95 -2.92
C LYS A 32 -4.19 -3.44 -2.15
N THR A 33 -3.54 -2.39 -2.66
CA THR A 33 -2.44 -1.76 -1.93
C THR A 33 -2.95 -1.03 -0.68
N GLY A 34 -2.31 -1.27 0.46
CA GLY A 34 -2.66 -0.65 1.75
C GLY A 34 -2.11 0.76 1.95
N ASN A 35 -1.98 1.55 0.89
CA ASN A 35 -1.49 2.92 0.98
C ASN A 35 -2.37 3.80 1.90
N SER A 36 -3.68 3.54 1.94
CA SER A 36 -4.62 4.22 2.86
C SER A 36 -4.37 3.86 4.32
N PHE A 37 -3.91 2.65 4.61
CA PHE A 37 -3.54 2.22 5.96
C PHE A 37 -2.30 2.97 6.47
N LEU A 38 -1.26 3.11 5.63
CA LEU A 38 -0.08 3.92 5.99
C LEU A 38 -0.44 5.41 6.16
N LYS A 39 -1.32 5.95 5.33
CA LYS A 39 -1.85 7.31 5.52
C LYS A 39 -2.60 7.45 6.86
N GLY A 40 -3.28 6.39 7.30
CA GLY A 40 -3.99 6.34 8.58
C GLY A 40 -3.07 6.30 9.80
N ILE A 41 -1.85 5.79 9.66
CA ILE A 41 -0.79 5.93 10.66
C ILE A 41 -0.34 7.39 10.76
N GLY A 42 -0.04 8.00 9.62
CA GLY A 42 0.48 9.38 9.53
C GLY A 42 1.99 9.46 9.74
N GLY A 43 2.61 10.50 9.19
CA GLY A 43 4.05 10.76 9.38
C GLY A 43 5.01 9.97 8.48
N PHE A 44 4.60 8.82 7.93
CA PHE A 44 5.41 8.03 6.99
C PHE A 44 5.69 8.82 5.70
N SER A 45 6.97 9.03 5.38
CA SER A 45 7.43 9.71 4.17
C SER A 45 7.51 8.78 2.96
N ASP A 46 7.80 7.49 3.21
CA ASP A 46 7.97 6.45 2.21
C ASP A 46 6.96 5.31 2.44
N ARG A 47 6.55 4.67 1.33
CA ARG A 47 5.58 3.57 1.27
C ARG A 47 6.18 2.26 0.75
N THR A 48 7.51 2.15 0.71
CA THR A 48 8.26 0.95 0.31
C THR A 48 7.68 -0.34 0.90
N PHE A 49 7.32 -0.35 2.19
CA PHE A 49 6.61 -1.49 2.80
C PHE A 49 5.19 -1.13 3.24
N SER A 50 4.24 -1.33 2.32
CA SER A 50 2.81 -1.22 2.57
C SER A 50 2.18 -2.62 2.67
N PRO A 51 1.33 -2.90 3.66
CA PRO A 51 0.58 -4.15 3.65
C PRO A 51 -0.40 -4.17 2.47
N GLU A 52 -0.77 -5.36 2.03
CA GLU A 52 -1.92 -5.53 1.15
C GLU A 52 -3.20 -5.56 1.98
N VAL A 53 -4.23 -4.87 1.52
CA VAL A 53 -5.59 -4.99 2.05
C VAL A 53 -6.28 -6.11 1.29
N LEU A 54 -6.74 -7.13 2.03
CA LEU A 54 -7.43 -8.28 1.48
C LEU A 54 -8.94 -8.04 1.59
N ASP A 55 -9.56 -7.55 0.51
CA ASP A 55 -11.00 -7.28 0.48
C ASP A 55 -11.78 -8.57 0.21
N PRO A 56 -12.63 -9.04 1.14
CA PRO A 56 -13.33 -10.31 0.98
C PRO A 56 -14.25 -10.36 -0.25
N THR A 57 -14.18 -11.48 -0.99
CA THR A 57 -15.06 -11.75 -2.13
C THR A 57 -16.42 -12.29 -1.69
N ASN A 58 -17.33 -12.46 -2.65
CA ASN A 58 -18.58 -13.19 -2.38
C ASN A 58 -18.32 -14.65 -1.97
N VAL A 59 -17.25 -15.28 -2.48
CA VAL A 59 -16.88 -16.67 -2.13
C VAL A 59 -16.55 -16.76 -0.64
N PHE A 60 -15.73 -15.83 -0.13
CA PHE A 60 -15.43 -15.74 1.30
C PHE A 60 -16.69 -15.60 2.16
N HIS A 61 -17.59 -14.68 1.80
CA HIS A 61 -18.82 -14.47 2.54
C HIS A 61 -19.78 -15.67 2.49
N ASN A 62 -19.81 -16.37 1.36
CA ASN A 62 -20.61 -17.58 1.18
C ASN A 62 -20.06 -18.74 2.02
N ALA A 63 -18.74 -18.93 2.06
CA ALA A 63 -18.09 -19.95 2.88
C ALA A 63 -18.43 -19.80 4.37
N LEU A 64 -18.48 -18.55 4.86
CA LEU A 64 -18.85 -18.24 6.24
C LEU A 64 -20.37 -18.22 6.49
N ASN A 65 -21.22 -18.38 5.47
CA ASN A 65 -22.65 -18.09 5.60
C ASN A 65 -23.34 -19.01 6.62
N LYS A 66 -23.00 -20.31 6.65
CA LYS A 66 -23.57 -21.26 7.61
C LYS A 66 -23.26 -20.84 9.06
N VAL A 67 -22.00 -20.52 9.34
CA VAL A 67 -21.55 -20.07 10.67
C VAL A 67 -22.15 -18.70 11.02
N LYS A 68 -22.18 -17.77 10.06
CA LYS A 68 -22.77 -16.43 10.24
C LYS A 68 -24.22 -16.52 10.68
N LEU A 69 -25.03 -17.33 9.99
CA LEU A 69 -26.44 -17.49 10.31
C LEU A 69 -26.66 -18.21 11.65
N SER A 70 -25.87 -19.25 11.96
CA SER A 70 -25.99 -19.97 13.25
C SER A 70 -25.62 -19.10 14.45
N LEU A 71 -24.79 -18.08 14.26
CA LEU A 71 -24.42 -17.10 15.28
C LEU A 71 -25.35 -15.89 15.34
N GLY A 72 -26.42 -15.85 14.53
CA GLY A 72 -27.41 -14.77 14.54
C GLY A 72 -26.98 -13.49 13.81
N PHE A 73 -25.86 -13.50 13.06
CA PHE A 73 -25.42 -12.38 12.25
C PHE A 73 -26.21 -12.28 10.93
N LYS A 74 -26.52 -11.05 10.53
CA LYS A 74 -27.21 -10.69 9.27
C LYS A 74 -26.29 -9.85 8.38
N GLY A 75 -26.63 -9.78 7.10
CA GLY A 75 -25.89 -9.01 6.09
C GLY A 75 -25.19 -9.90 5.05
N ARG A 76 -24.95 -9.33 3.86
CA ARG A 76 -24.27 -10.02 2.75
C ARG A 76 -22.76 -9.86 2.76
N ARG A 77 -22.27 -8.75 3.32
CA ARG A 77 -20.85 -8.37 3.42
C ARG A 77 -20.59 -7.68 4.75
N PHE A 78 -19.33 -7.47 5.10
CA PHE A 78 -19.00 -6.66 6.28
C PHE A 78 -19.47 -5.20 6.09
N PRO A 79 -19.92 -4.54 7.16
CA PRO A 79 -20.13 -5.08 8.51
C PRO A 79 -21.37 -5.99 8.58
N TYR A 80 -21.28 -7.05 9.39
CA TYR A 80 -22.44 -7.88 9.73
C TYR A 80 -23.22 -7.27 10.90
N THR A 81 -24.54 -7.42 10.90
CA THR A 81 -25.41 -6.88 11.95
C THR A 81 -25.91 -8.01 12.87
N ARG A 82 -25.81 -7.80 14.19
CA ARG A 82 -26.35 -8.70 15.23
C ARG A 82 -27.82 -8.37 15.54
N SER A 83 -28.46 -9.20 16.36
CA SER A 83 -29.86 -8.98 16.78
C SER A 83 -30.07 -7.74 17.64
N ASP A 84 -29.05 -7.31 18.37
CA ASP A 84 -29.00 -6.10 19.21
C ASP A 84 -28.61 -4.82 18.41
N ASP A 85 -28.67 -4.89 17.08
CA ASP A 85 -28.26 -3.83 16.16
C ASP A 85 -26.78 -3.41 16.30
N GLN A 86 -25.96 -4.25 16.94
CA GLN A 86 -24.52 -4.11 16.95
C GLN A 86 -23.94 -4.53 15.59
N GLN A 87 -22.99 -3.77 15.07
CA GLN A 87 -22.32 -4.08 13.80
C GLN A 87 -20.90 -4.60 14.03
N LEU A 88 -20.62 -5.77 13.48
CA LEU A 88 -19.31 -6.42 13.46
C LEU A 88 -18.60 -6.11 12.14
N ASN A 89 -17.57 -5.29 12.19
CA ASN A 89 -16.70 -5.01 11.05
C ASN A 89 -15.43 -5.85 11.12
N VAL A 90 -14.91 -6.24 9.96
CA VAL A 90 -13.66 -7.00 9.85
C VAL A 90 -12.78 -6.36 8.78
N ASN A 91 -11.52 -6.09 9.11
CA ASN A 91 -10.50 -5.66 8.17
C ASN A 91 -9.37 -6.68 8.15
N ILE A 92 -8.90 -7.06 6.96
CA ILE A 92 -7.88 -8.10 6.80
C ILE A 92 -6.72 -7.50 6.01
N ARG A 93 -5.49 -7.65 6.52
CA ARG A 93 -4.29 -7.14 5.86
C ARG A 93 -3.17 -8.16 5.87
N ARG A 94 -2.45 -8.26 4.76
CA ARG A 94 -1.29 -9.15 4.58
C ARG A 94 0.00 -8.32 4.57
N PHE A 95 0.96 -8.71 5.40
CA PHE A 95 2.29 -8.14 5.51
C PHE A 95 3.32 -9.14 4.97
N GLY A 96 4.06 -8.73 3.93
CA GLY A 96 4.88 -9.63 3.15
C GLY A 96 4.04 -10.77 2.54
N ALA A 97 4.64 -11.95 2.34
CA ALA A 97 3.91 -13.08 1.78
C ALA A 97 3.09 -13.88 2.81
N ARG A 98 3.49 -13.85 4.10
CA ARG A 98 3.10 -14.91 5.06
C ARG A 98 2.39 -14.43 6.34
N VAL A 99 2.40 -13.14 6.66
CA VAL A 99 1.78 -12.65 7.91
C VAL A 99 0.47 -11.97 7.59
N VAL A 100 -0.63 -12.43 8.17
CA VAL A 100 -1.95 -11.82 7.99
C VAL A 100 -2.43 -11.29 9.33
N THR A 101 -2.99 -10.09 9.32
CA THR A 101 -3.67 -9.49 10.46
C THR A 101 -5.15 -9.41 10.19
N VAL A 102 -5.96 -9.79 11.16
CA VAL A 102 -7.42 -9.69 11.13
C VAL A 102 -7.84 -8.77 12.26
N THR A 103 -8.39 -7.61 11.92
CA THR A 103 -8.96 -6.67 12.89
C THR A 103 -10.47 -6.87 12.94
N ILE A 104 -10.98 -7.26 14.09
CA ILE A 104 -12.40 -7.39 14.40
C ILE A 104 -12.84 -6.18 15.21
N GLN A 105 -13.89 -5.48 14.79
CA GLN A 105 -14.36 -4.27 15.47
C GLN A 105 -15.87 -4.26 15.67
N LEU A 106 -16.30 -3.88 16.87
CA LEU A 106 -17.68 -3.56 17.19
C LEU A 106 -17.91 -2.06 16.96
N LYS A 107 -18.83 -1.70 16.04
CA LYS A 107 -19.00 -0.30 15.62
C LYS A 107 -19.75 0.60 16.61
N LYS A 108 -20.66 0.04 17.41
CA LYS A 108 -21.34 0.79 18.46
C LYS A 108 -20.65 0.56 19.81
N PRO A 109 -20.55 1.58 20.67
CA PRO A 109 -19.95 1.41 21.99
C PRO A 109 -20.85 0.56 22.88
N LEU A 110 -20.24 -0.22 23.76
CA LEU A 110 -20.93 -0.94 24.83
C LEU A 110 -20.84 -0.12 26.12
N VAL A 111 -21.99 0.14 26.74
CA VAL A 111 -22.04 0.83 28.03
C VAL A 111 -21.70 -0.16 29.14
N SER A 112 -20.77 0.21 30.03
CA SER A 112 -20.38 -0.63 31.17
C SER A 112 -19.86 0.19 32.34
N ASP A 113 -19.73 -0.45 33.49
CA ASP A 113 -18.94 0.12 34.59
C ASP A 113 -17.42 -0.03 34.33
N GLU A 114 -16.59 0.83 34.93
CA GLU A 114 -15.13 0.75 34.83
C GLU A 114 -14.53 -0.58 35.34
N THR A 115 -15.20 -1.21 36.31
CA THR A 115 -14.79 -2.50 36.86
C THR A 115 -14.98 -3.65 35.86
N GLU A 116 -15.85 -3.48 34.88
CA GLU A 116 -16.20 -4.49 33.87
C GLU A 116 -15.37 -4.38 32.59
N ILE A 117 -14.72 -3.23 32.33
CA ILE A 117 -13.97 -2.97 31.09
C ILE A 117 -12.95 -4.07 30.82
N TYR A 118 -12.21 -4.50 31.84
CA TYR A 118 -11.22 -5.58 31.73
C TYR A 118 -11.81 -6.87 31.14
N GLU A 119 -13.00 -7.28 31.59
CA GLU A 119 -13.68 -8.46 31.07
C GLU A 119 -14.25 -8.21 29.67
N LEU A 120 -14.74 -7.01 29.38
CA LEU A 120 -15.23 -6.65 28.04
C LEU A 120 -14.14 -6.73 26.97
N GLN A 121 -12.88 -6.47 27.31
CA GLN A 121 -11.76 -6.56 26.37
C GLN A 121 -11.43 -8.00 25.96
N LYS A 122 -11.89 -9.01 26.70
CA LYS A 122 -11.64 -10.42 26.34
C LYS A 122 -12.61 -10.83 25.25
N ILE A 123 -12.10 -11.09 24.04
CA ILE A 123 -12.94 -11.53 22.92
C ILE A 123 -13.73 -12.80 23.25
N SER A 124 -13.22 -13.68 24.13
CA SER A 124 -13.90 -14.88 24.60
C SER A 124 -15.21 -14.60 25.35
N ASN A 125 -15.35 -13.41 25.95
CA ASN A 125 -16.57 -12.97 26.62
C ASN A 125 -17.64 -12.49 25.60
N HIS A 126 -17.29 -12.49 24.31
CA HIS A 126 -18.19 -12.24 23.17
C HIS A 126 -18.23 -13.50 22.31
N PRO A 127 -18.93 -14.57 22.74
CA PRO A 127 -18.77 -15.92 22.19
C PRO A 127 -19.10 -16.04 20.70
N ASP A 128 -20.07 -15.26 20.22
CA ASP A 128 -20.45 -15.17 18.81
C ASP A 128 -19.36 -14.46 17.97
N VAL A 129 -18.85 -13.33 18.45
CA VAL A 129 -17.73 -12.60 17.83
C VAL A 129 -16.49 -13.48 17.79
N TYR A 130 -16.18 -14.19 18.89
CA TYR A 130 -15.02 -15.08 18.97
C TYR A 130 -15.15 -16.27 18.03
N THR A 131 -16.33 -16.89 17.95
CA THR A 131 -16.57 -18.03 17.05
C THR A 131 -16.49 -17.59 15.59
N MET A 132 -17.03 -16.42 15.25
CA MET A 132 -16.87 -15.81 13.93
C MET A 132 -15.40 -15.55 13.61
N ALA A 133 -14.65 -14.95 14.54
CA ALA A 133 -13.22 -14.67 14.36
C ALA A 133 -12.40 -15.95 14.13
N LYS A 134 -12.63 -17.01 14.92
CA LYS A 134 -11.99 -18.32 14.73
C LYS A 134 -12.29 -18.94 13.36
N SER A 135 -13.50 -18.74 12.85
CA SER A 135 -13.93 -19.24 11.53
C SER A 135 -13.27 -18.45 10.40
N ILE A 136 -13.20 -17.13 10.51
CA ILE A 136 -12.47 -16.27 9.56
C ILE A 136 -10.98 -16.66 9.53
N CYS A 137 -10.36 -16.85 10.69
CA CYS A 137 -8.97 -17.27 10.76
C CYS A 137 -8.76 -18.66 10.15
N GLY A 138 -9.69 -19.60 10.41
CA GLY A 138 -9.65 -20.94 9.84
C GLY A 138 -9.69 -20.94 8.33
N LEU A 139 -10.64 -20.18 7.77
CA LEU A 139 -10.77 -20.01 6.32
C LEU A 139 -9.50 -19.42 5.70
N ILE A 140 -8.95 -18.34 6.29
CA ILE A 140 -7.70 -17.73 5.81
C ILE A 140 -6.52 -18.72 5.84
N LEU A 141 -6.38 -19.49 6.92
CA LEU A 141 -5.26 -20.43 7.07
C LEU A 141 -5.38 -21.65 6.16
N SER A 142 -6.61 -22.06 5.82
CA SER A 142 -6.85 -23.19 4.92
C SER A 142 -6.68 -22.85 3.44
N GLY A 143 -7.06 -21.63 3.03
CA GLY A 143 -7.17 -21.27 1.61
C GLY A 143 -8.34 -21.95 0.87
N ASP A 144 -9.04 -22.90 1.49
CA ASP A 144 -10.14 -23.64 0.87
C ASP A 144 -11.49 -23.18 1.44
N PHE A 145 -12.36 -22.69 0.55
CA PHE A 145 -13.71 -22.27 0.92
C PHE A 145 -14.69 -23.42 1.10
N ASN A 146 -14.34 -24.62 0.63
CA ASN A 146 -15.20 -25.81 0.74
C ASN A 146 -14.97 -26.57 2.05
N ASP A 147 -13.72 -26.63 2.51
CA ASP A 147 -13.34 -27.37 3.72
C ASP A 147 -12.32 -26.58 4.54
N PHE A 148 -12.80 -25.90 5.59
CA PHE A 148 -11.95 -25.19 6.53
C PHE A 148 -12.35 -25.50 7.97
N ASN A 149 -11.34 -25.66 8.82
CA ASN A 149 -11.51 -25.91 10.24
C ASN A 149 -11.35 -24.62 11.05
N THR A 150 -12.16 -24.45 12.09
CA THR A 150 -12.02 -23.32 13.01
C THR A 150 -10.72 -23.42 13.79
N VAL A 151 -10.01 -22.29 13.95
CA VAL A 151 -8.79 -22.24 14.75
C VAL A 151 -9.12 -22.37 16.24
N HIS A 152 -8.38 -23.21 16.98
CA HIS A 152 -8.68 -23.49 18.39
C HIS A 152 -8.42 -22.31 19.35
N SER A 153 -7.43 -21.45 19.10
CA SER A 153 -7.17 -20.27 19.94
C SER A 153 -6.21 -19.27 19.28
N PRO A 154 -6.70 -18.35 18.42
CA PRO A 154 -5.84 -17.32 17.85
C PRO A 154 -5.28 -16.36 18.92
N LYS A 155 -4.05 -15.86 18.73
CA LYS A 155 -3.49 -14.81 19.61
C LYS A 155 -4.21 -13.49 19.33
N VAL A 156 -4.76 -12.87 20.38
CA VAL A 156 -5.62 -11.69 20.30
C VAL A 156 -5.04 -10.52 21.10
N TYR A 157 -4.98 -9.37 20.46
CA TYR A 157 -4.57 -8.09 21.05
C TYR A 157 -5.76 -7.12 21.06
N PRO A 158 -6.34 -6.78 22.23
CA PRO A 158 -7.41 -5.81 22.33
C PRO A 158 -6.88 -4.40 22.10
N CYS A 159 -7.71 -3.61 21.43
CA CYS A 159 -7.57 -2.17 21.30
C CYS A 159 -8.91 -1.58 21.73
N THR A 160 -8.94 -0.93 22.89
CA THR A 160 -10.19 -0.43 23.48
C THR A 160 -10.12 1.06 23.68
N GLN A 161 -11.19 1.75 23.29
CA GLN A 161 -11.39 3.16 23.58
C GLN A 161 -12.59 3.29 24.51
N SER A 162 -12.38 3.86 25.68
CA SER A 162 -13.42 4.12 26.68
C SER A 162 -13.69 5.62 26.72
N LEU A 163 -14.89 5.98 26.31
CA LEU A 163 -15.47 7.30 26.43
C LEU A 163 -16.07 7.41 27.83
N ILE A 164 -15.52 8.34 28.60
CA ILE A 164 -15.87 8.52 30.01
C ILE A 164 -17.06 9.47 30.10
N LEU A 165 -18.14 9.04 30.76
CA LEU A 165 -19.35 9.84 30.96
C LEU A 165 -19.27 10.61 32.29
N GLY A 166 -19.32 11.95 32.22
CA GLY A 166 -19.15 12.87 33.35
C GLY A 166 -17.70 13.37 33.51
N GLU A 167 -17.52 14.68 33.71
CA GLU A 167 -16.19 15.30 33.77
C GLU A 167 -15.37 14.92 35.02
N ASP A 168 -16.02 14.64 36.15
CA ASP A 168 -15.36 14.28 37.42
C ASP A 168 -15.04 12.78 37.55
N ASN A 169 -15.47 12.00 36.57
CA ASN A 169 -15.47 10.55 36.58
C ASN A 169 -14.23 10.00 35.85
N TRP A 170 -13.02 10.21 36.36
CA TRP A 170 -11.82 9.75 35.66
C TRP A 170 -11.40 8.33 36.08
N ILE A 171 -11.19 7.42 35.10
CA ILE A 171 -10.59 6.09 35.37
C ILE A 171 -9.18 6.32 35.92
N SER A 172 -8.89 5.85 37.12
CA SER A 172 -7.56 6.03 37.75
C SER A 172 -6.43 5.37 36.94
N ASP A 173 -5.19 5.86 37.09
CA ASP A 173 -4.03 5.26 36.40
C ASP A 173 -3.77 3.81 36.82
N SER A 174 -4.00 3.47 38.10
CA SER A 174 -3.90 2.08 38.55
C SER A 174 -4.87 1.18 37.79
N ARG A 175 -6.12 1.63 37.64
CA ARG A 175 -7.16 0.88 36.94
C ARG A 175 -6.88 0.79 35.43
N ALA A 176 -6.41 1.88 34.82
CA ALA A 176 -6.05 1.90 33.41
C ALA A 176 -4.88 0.95 33.09
N VAL A 177 -3.88 0.89 33.97
CA VAL A 177 -2.75 -0.04 33.85
C VAL A 177 -3.19 -1.48 34.06
N GLU A 178 -4.09 -1.74 35.01
CA GLU A 178 -4.71 -3.06 35.19
C GLU A 178 -5.42 -3.52 33.91
N ILE A 179 -6.26 -2.65 33.32
CA ILE A 179 -7.00 -2.94 32.09
C ILE A 179 -6.03 -3.25 30.94
N LEU A 180 -5.00 -2.42 30.75
CA LEU A 180 -4.02 -2.58 29.67
C LEU A 180 -3.16 -3.84 29.81
N THR A 181 -2.59 -4.05 31.00
CA THR A 181 -1.59 -5.10 31.26
C THR A 181 -2.22 -6.42 31.69
N ARG A 182 -3.52 -6.41 31.97
CA ARG A 182 -4.31 -7.57 32.39
C ARG A 182 -3.86 -8.21 33.70
N HIS A 183 -3.13 -7.45 34.52
CA HIS A 183 -2.71 -7.84 35.86
C HIS A 183 -3.59 -7.13 36.88
N ILE A 184 -4.34 -7.91 37.65
CA ILE A 184 -5.17 -7.42 38.75
C ILE A 184 -4.26 -6.74 39.79
N GLU A 185 -4.66 -5.56 40.25
CA GLU A 185 -3.95 -4.77 41.27
C GLU A 185 -2.44 -4.60 41.01
N PRO A 186 -2.05 -3.93 39.89
CA PRO A 186 -0.64 -3.70 39.59
C PRO A 186 0.00 -2.86 40.69
N ASN A 187 1.20 -3.25 41.12
CA ASN A 187 1.91 -2.48 42.14
C ASN A 187 2.25 -1.05 41.63
N LYS A 188 2.45 -0.11 42.57
CA LYS A 188 2.68 1.31 42.25
C LYS A 188 3.88 1.56 41.33
N ASN A 189 4.91 0.73 41.40
CA ASN A 189 6.09 0.85 40.54
C ASN A 189 5.75 0.49 39.08
N ILE A 190 4.99 -0.58 38.86
CA ILE A 190 4.50 -0.96 37.53
C ILE A 190 3.60 0.14 36.98
N VAL A 191 2.68 0.67 37.79
CA VAL A 191 1.81 1.78 37.38
C VAL A 191 2.64 2.97 36.93
N SER A 192 3.58 3.44 37.75
CA SER A 192 4.48 4.55 37.42
C SER A 192 5.29 4.30 36.15
N ASN A 193 5.84 3.09 35.97
CA ASN A 193 6.61 2.72 34.79
C ASN A 193 5.77 2.69 33.51
N VAL A 194 4.54 2.17 33.57
CA VAL A 194 3.64 2.11 32.41
C VAL A 194 3.13 3.50 32.03
N ILE A 195 2.82 4.35 33.01
CA ILE A 195 2.40 5.73 32.75
C ILE A 195 3.57 6.55 32.18
N SER A 196 4.76 6.46 32.79
CA SER A 196 5.93 7.23 32.34
C SER A 196 6.39 6.84 30.95
N LYS A 197 6.45 5.54 30.60
CA LYS A 197 6.83 5.10 29.24
C LYS A 197 5.85 5.57 28.15
N ASN A 198 4.59 5.85 28.52
CA ASN A 198 3.55 6.30 27.60
C ASN A 198 3.40 7.83 27.53
N ALA A 199 4.16 8.60 28.31
CA ALA A 199 3.97 10.04 28.43
C ALA A 199 4.28 10.80 27.12
N ASN A 200 5.33 10.40 26.40
CA ASN A 200 5.89 11.16 25.28
C ASN A 200 4.99 11.26 24.05
N HIS A 201 4.05 10.31 23.87
CA HIS A 201 3.14 10.30 22.72
C HIS A 201 1.75 10.89 23.03
N GLN A 202 1.55 11.42 24.25
CA GLN A 202 0.34 12.17 24.59
C GLN A 202 0.42 13.61 24.05
N LEU A 203 -0.72 14.16 23.61
CA LEU A 203 -0.81 15.51 23.05
C LEU A 203 -1.88 16.38 23.71
N ASP A 204 -2.90 15.76 24.29
CA ASP A 204 -4.06 16.43 24.85
C ASP A 204 -4.48 15.70 26.15
N ALA A 205 -5.63 16.09 26.71
CA ALA A 205 -6.13 15.51 27.95
C ALA A 205 -6.62 14.05 27.82
N SER A 206 -6.72 13.50 26.60
CA SER A 206 -7.00 12.08 26.41
C SER A 206 -5.72 11.27 26.63
N ASN A 207 -5.86 10.06 27.18
CA ASN A 207 -4.72 9.26 27.60
C ASN A 207 -4.74 7.88 26.94
N ILE A 208 -3.87 7.68 25.94
CA ILE A 208 -3.72 6.39 25.25
C ILE A 208 -2.55 5.62 25.83
N LEU A 209 -2.81 4.45 26.40
CA LEU A 209 -1.76 3.57 26.90
C LEU A 209 -1.52 2.45 25.92
N VAL A 210 -0.25 2.19 25.66
CA VAL A 210 0.24 1.17 24.73
C VAL A 210 1.22 0.26 25.49
N ASP A 211 1.06 -1.04 25.29
CA ASP A 211 1.91 -2.11 25.84
C ASP A 211 1.92 -3.27 24.84
N ARG A 212 2.88 -4.19 24.91
CA ARG A 212 2.88 -5.42 24.07
C ARG A 212 1.57 -6.19 24.11
N GLN A 213 0.77 -6.04 25.18
CA GLN A 213 -0.51 -6.74 25.35
C GLN A 213 -1.69 -6.11 24.59
N GLY A 214 -1.61 -4.83 24.20
CA GLY A 214 -2.73 -4.15 23.55
C GLY A 214 -2.72 -2.63 23.72
N ILE A 215 -3.88 -2.02 23.51
CA ILE A 215 -4.10 -0.57 23.63
C ILE A 215 -5.31 -0.33 24.53
N PHE A 216 -5.17 0.63 25.46
CA PHE A 216 -6.28 1.15 26.22
C PHE A 216 -6.30 2.68 26.13
N TYR A 217 -7.37 3.26 25.60
CA TYR A 217 -7.52 4.69 25.39
C TYR A 217 -8.65 5.26 26.23
N ARG A 218 -8.33 6.17 27.16
CA ARG A 218 -9.31 6.90 27.98
C ARG A 218 -9.57 8.26 27.37
N VAL A 219 -10.84 8.55 27.05
CA VAL A 219 -11.26 9.81 26.44
C VAL A 219 -12.27 10.50 27.35
N PRO A 220 -11.98 11.72 27.84
CA PRO A 220 -12.95 12.48 28.64
C PRO A 220 -14.12 12.94 27.76
N GLU A 221 -15.32 13.08 28.35
CA GLU A 221 -16.56 13.45 27.66
C GLU A 221 -16.40 14.63 26.70
N ARG A 222 -15.74 15.70 27.16
CA ARG A 222 -15.48 16.91 26.37
C ARG A 222 -14.70 16.70 25.07
N LEU A 223 -14.04 15.55 24.90
CA LEU A 223 -13.25 15.21 23.71
C LEU A 223 -13.88 14.10 22.83
N VAL A 224 -15.07 13.58 23.18
CA VAL A 224 -15.70 12.44 22.48
C VAL A 224 -15.88 12.69 20.98
N ASN A 225 -16.28 13.90 20.60
CA ASN A 225 -16.51 14.27 19.19
C ASN A 225 -15.26 14.87 18.51
N SER A 226 -14.10 14.82 19.16
CA SER A 226 -12.88 15.39 18.59
C SER A 226 -12.33 14.50 17.47
N TYR A 227 -12.19 15.09 16.28
CA TYR A 227 -11.54 14.43 15.14
C TYR A 227 -10.08 14.04 15.47
N SER A 228 -9.35 14.87 16.22
CA SER A 228 -7.95 14.58 16.56
C SER A 228 -7.82 13.35 17.46
N VAL A 229 -8.71 13.19 18.44
CA VAL A 229 -8.79 12.03 19.34
C VAL A 229 -9.07 10.74 18.56
N ASN A 230 -10.08 10.76 17.70
CA ASN A 230 -10.42 9.60 16.87
C ASN A 230 -9.30 9.25 15.88
N LYS A 231 -8.67 10.26 15.26
CA LYS A 231 -7.52 10.06 14.38
C LYS A 231 -6.32 9.48 15.13
N LYS A 232 -6.04 9.97 16.35
CA LYS A 232 -4.98 9.46 17.22
C LYS A 232 -5.21 7.98 17.55
N TYR A 233 -6.42 7.62 18.00
CA TYR A 233 -6.76 6.22 18.29
C TYR A 233 -6.54 5.30 17.10
N LEU A 234 -7.08 5.67 15.93
CA LEU A 234 -6.93 4.88 14.70
C LEU A 234 -5.47 4.77 14.27
N GLY A 235 -4.72 5.87 14.34
CA GLY A 235 -3.29 5.91 14.03
C GLY A 235 -2.49 4.97 14.94
N THR A 236 -2.66 5.08 16.25
CA THR A 236 -1.99 4.20 17.23
C THR A 236 -2.37 2.73 17.00
N CYS A 237 -3.64 2.42 16.73
CA CYS A 237 -4.08 1.06 16.41
C CYS A 237 -3.41 0.51 15.14
N ASN A 238 -3.21 1.34 14.11
CA ASN A 238 -2.56 0.92 12.88
C ASN A 238 -1.05 0.74 13.06
N ILE A 239 -0.38 1.63 13.81
CA ILE A 239 1.04 1.48 14.17
C ILE A 239 1.25 0.21 15.00
N PHE A 240 0.38 -0.06 15.96
CA PHE A 240 0.43 -1.28 16.76
C PHE A 240 0.29 -2.53 15.92
N GLU A 241 -0.67 -2.55 14.97
CA GLU A 241 -0.80 -3.66 14.01
C GLU A 241 0.47 -3.87 13.19
N TYR A 242 1.07 -2.78 12.71
CA TYR A 242 2.32 -2.81 11.95
C TYR A 242 3.45 -3.42 12.79
N ALA A 243 3.60 -2.98 14.05
CA ALA A 243 4.64 -3.46 14.96
C ALA A 243 4.46 -4.94 15.30
N VAL A 244 3.24 -5.39 15.57
CA VAL A 244 2.96 -6.81 15.85
C VAL A 244 3.23 -7.68 14.61
N ALA A 245 2.80 -7.23 13.43
CA ALA A 245 3.05 -7.94 12.19
C ALA A 245 4.56 -8.06 11.90
N LEU A 246 5.30 -6.96 12.06
CA LEU A 246 6.75 -6.93 11.86
C LEU A 246 7.48 -7.81 12.88
N SER A 247 7.10 -7.76 14.16
CA SER A 247 7.60 -8.67 15.20
C SER A 247 7.43 -10.12 14.79
N LYS A 248 6.22 -10.50 14.34
CA LYS A 248 5.92 -11.85 13.86
C LYS A 248 6.76 -12.24 12.63
N MET A 249 6.95 -11.32 11.68
CA MET A 249 7.79 -11.55 10.51
C MET A 249 9.26 -11.82 10.88
N LEU A 250 9.80 -11.08 11.85
CA LEU A 250 11.17 -11.26 12.33
C LEU A 250 11.32 -12.57 13.13
N GLU A 251 10.39 -12.85 14.06
CA GLU A 251 10.38 -14.09 14.85
C GLU A 251 10.37 -15.35 13.98
N LYS A 252 9.72 -15.28 12.82
CA LYS A 252 9.50 -16.38 11.89
C LYS A 252 10.40 -16.35 10.66
N LYS A 253 11.38 -15.44 10.63
CA LYS A 253 12.33 -15.26 9.51
C LYS A 253 11.67 -14.95 8.15
N HIS A 254 10.39 -14.59 8.12
CA HIS A 254 9.72 -14.12 6.89
C HIS A 254 10.34 -12.83 6.36
N PHE A 255 11.04 -12.08 7.22
CA PHE A 255 11.85 -10.92 6.84
C PHE A 255 12.96 -11.29 5.84
N GLU A 256 13.54 -12.49 5.91
CA GLU A 256 14.65 -12.93 5.03
C GLU A 256 14.21 -13.07 3.57
N ASN A 257 12.91 -13.27 3.32
CA ASN A 257 12.35 -13.43 1.98
C ASN A 257 12.01 -12.09 1.30
N LEU A 258 12.15 -10.97 1.99
CA LEU A 258 11.90 -9.64 1.43
C LEU A 258 13.04 -9.21 0.50
N ASP A 259 12.72 -8.37 -0.48
CA ASP A 259 13.73 -7.74 -1.32
C ASP A 259 14.61 -6.77 -0.50
N PHE A 260 15.78 -6.46 -1.04
CA PHE A 260 16.77 -5.63 -0.34
C PHE A 260 16.26 -4.24 0.01
N VAL A 261 15.46 -3.61 -0.87
CA VAL A 261 14.94 -2.26 -0.66
C VAL A 261 13.97 -2.26 0.51
N THR A 262 13.06 -3.24 0.55
CA THR A 262 12.14 -3.43 1.67
C THR A 262 12.86 -3.73 2.97
N LYS A 263 13.90 -4.58 2.96
CA LYS A 263 14.71 -4.88 4.16
C LYS A 263 15.41 -3.64 4.70
N ASP A 264 16.02 -2.84 3.84
CA ASP A 264 16.71 -1.61 4.25
C ASP A 264 15.72 -0.58 4.82
N PHE A 265 14.55 -0.41 4.20
CA PHE A 265 13.47 0.43 4.72
C PHE A 265 13.04 -0.01 6.12
N LEU A 266 12.75 -1.29 6.32
CA LEU A 266 12.31 -1.81 7.63
C LEU A 266 13.41 -1.72 8.68
N ARG A 267 14.68 -1.94 8.30
CA ARG A 267 15.84 -1.74 9.17
C ARG A 267 15.92 -0.29 9.65
N LYS A 268 15.83 0.68 8.74
CA LYS A 268 15.78 2.11 9.08
C LYS A 268 14.58 2.43 9.96
N LEU A 269 13.40 1.90 9.64
CA LEU A 269 12.21 2.10 10.46
C LEU A 269 12.42 1.60 11.90
N ILE A 270 13.13 0.49 12.12
CA ILE A 270 13.39 -0.04 13.47
C ILE A 270 14.50 0.74 14.19
N LEU A 271 15.62 1.01 13.51
CA LEU A 271 16.84 1.54 14.14
C LEU A 271 16.95 3.07 14.13
N GLU A 272 16.37 3.71 13.12
CA GLU A 272 16.46 5.15 12.82
C GLU A 272 15.07 5.69 12.40
N PRO A 273 14.02 5.51 13.22
CA PRO A 273 12.64 5.81 12.83
C PRO A 273 12.41 7.29 12.47
N GLU A 274 13.26 8.20 12.95
CA GLU A 274 13.26 9.63 12.62
C GLU A 274 13.45 9.87 11.12
N LEU A 275 14.08 8.95 10.39
CA LEU A 275 14.28 9.07 8.94
C LEU A 275 13.04 8.64 8.14
N VAL A 276 12.14 7.87 8.74
CA VAL A 276 10.98 7.26 8.07
C VAL A 276 9.67 7.94 8.48
N ILE A 277 9.53 8.30 9.76
CA ILE A 277 8.34 8.95 10.32
C ILE A 277 8.63 10.43 10.56
N LEU A 278 8.63 11.23 9.48
CA LEU A 278 9.08 12.63 9.51
C LEU A 278 8.04 13.62 10.03
N HIS A 279 6.75 13.37 9.80
CA HIS A 279 5.72 14.41 9.94
C HIS A 279 4.72 14.16 11.09
N SER A 280 5.05 13.30 12.05
CA SER A 280 4.18 13.04 13.20
C SER A 280 4.97 12.63 14.44
N VAL A 281 5.08 13.54 15.40
CA VAL A 281 5.73 13.28 16.71
C VAL A 281 5.01 12.14 17.45
N THR A 282 3.68 12.16 17.51
CA THR A 282 2.90 11.09 18.16
C THR A 282 3.17 9.73 17.54
N SER A 283 3.20 9.63 16.21
CA SER A 283 3.45 8.35 15.53
C SER A 283 4.88 7.87 15.74
N LEU A 284 5.85 8.78 15.69
CA LEU A 284 7.26 8.50 15.95
C LEU A 284 7.48 7.98 17.38
N GLU A 285 6.97 8.69 18.38
CA GLU A 285 7.11 8.30 19.79
C GLU A 285 6.34 7.02 20.12
N THR A 286 5.15 6.82 19.52
CA THR A 286 4.40 5.55 19.62
C THR A 286 5.20 4.40 19.01
N TRP A 287 5.81 4.61 17.85
CA TRP A 287 6.62 3.58 17.18
C TRP A 287 7.86 3.22 18.00
N LYS A 288 8.60 4.21 18.52
CA LYS A 288 9.74 3.97 19.42
C LYS A 288 9.37 3.13 20.63
N LEU A 289 8.24 3.44 21.27
CA LEU A 289 7.71 2.63 22.37
C LEU A 289 7.45 1.19 21.92
N LEU A 290 6.81 0.99 20.76
CA LEU A 290 6.50 -0.33 20.23
C LEU A 290 7.75 -1.13 19.83
N VAL A 291 8.78 -0.47 19.32
CA VAL A 291 10.09 -1.09 19.05
C VAL A 291 10.64 -1.73 20.32
N LEU A 292 10.56 -1.03 21.46
CA LEU A 292 11.00 -1.55 22.76
C LEU A 292 10.08 -2.67 23.28
N GLU A 293 8.76 -2.48 23.25
CA GLU A 293 7.76 -3.44 23.74
C GLU A 293 7.83 -4.79 23.01
N PHE A 294 8.03 -4.77 21.70
CA PHE A 294 8.17 -5.95 20.86
C PHE A 294 9.62 -6.39 20.64
N LYS A 295 10.60 -5.68 21.22
CA LYS A 295 12.04 -5.96 21.10
C LYS A 295 12.48 -6.11 19.64
N LEU A 296 11.99 -5.22 18.77
CA LEU A 296 12.18 -5.33 17.33
C LEU A 296 13.66 -5.22 16.93
N ASP A 297 14.44 -4.42 17.66
CA ASP A 297 15.89 -4.31 17.55
C ASP A 297 16.60 -5.65 17.78
N SER A 298 16.26 -6.32 18.88
CA SER A 298 16.82 -7.63 19.25
C SER A 298 16.37 -8.76 18.32
N LEU A 299 15.17 -8.65 17.76
CA LEU A 299 14.69 -9.59 16.75
C LEU A 299 15.39 -9.36 15.41
N LEU A 300 15.57 -8.11 15.00
CA LEU A 300 16.28 -7.74 13.78
C LEU A 300 17.73 -8.21 13.78
N SER A 301 18.43 -8.11 14.91
CA SER A 301 19.83 -8.56 15.03
C SER A 301 20.02 -10.07 14.87
N LYS A 302 18.94 -10.87 14.91
CA LYS A 302 18.97 -12.33 14.75
C LYS A 302 18.71 -12.77 13.30
N VAL A 303 18.34 -11.85 12.43
CA VAL A 303 17.98 -12.11 11.04
C VAL A 303 19.13 -11.68 10.14
N SER A 304 19.44 -12.47 9.11
CA SER A 304 20.51 -12.12 8.17
C SER A 304 20.09 -10.91 7.31
N LEU A 305 20.86 -9.82 7.43
CA LEU A 305 20.74 -8.65 6.55
C LEU A 305 21.56 -8.82 5.27
N GLU A 306 22.56 -9.70 5.30
CA GLU A 306 23.32 -10.02 4.10
C GLU A 306 22.46 -10.91 3.18
N PRO A 307 22.46 -10.64 1.86
CA PRO A 307 21.89 -11.59 0.93
C PRO A 307 22.61 -12.92 1.16
N GLU A 308 21.86 -13.99 1.40
CA GLU A 308 22.50 -15.32 1.42
C GLU A 308 23.34 -15.40 0.15
N PRO A 309 24.65 -15.74 0.26
CA PRO A 309 25.47 -15.92 -0.92
C PRO A 309 24.79 -17.02 -1.70
N LYS A 310 24.08 -16.66 -2.79
CA LYS A 310 23.29 -17.56 -3.62
C LYS A 310 24.03 -18.87 -3.65
N THR A 311 23.51 -19.89 -2.95
CA THR A 311 24.19 -21.18 -2.77
C THR A 311 24.82 -21.50 -4.10
N ARG A 312 26.17 -21.49 -4.11
CA ARG A 312 27.02 -21.58 -5.28
C ARG A 312 26.34 -22.59 -6.20
N ARG A 313 25.66 -22.11 -7.26
CA ARG A 313 25.02 -23.01 -8.24
C ARG A 313 26.12 -24.00 -8.56
N LYS A 314 25.91 -25.30 -8.22
CA LYS A 314 26.89 -26.36 -8.51
C LYS A 314 27.40 -26.06 -9.89
N ASN A 315 28.70 -25.79 -9.98
CA ASN A 315 29.31 -25.25 -11.18
C ASN A 315 28.80 -26.10 -12.33
N TRP A 316 28.15 -25.51 -13.32
CA TRP A 316 27.55 -26.27 -14.42
C TRP A 316 28.58 -27.22 -15.07
N TRP A 317 29.87 -26.87 -14.94
CA TRP A 317 31.04 -27.70 -15.19
C TRP A 317 31.13 -29.02 -14.41
N GLU A 318 30.80 -29.08 -13.11
CA GLU A 318 30.78 -30.32 -12.32
C GLU A 318 29.67 -31.28 -12.76
N PHE A 319 28.57 -30.75 -13.30
CA PHE A 319 27.52 -31.57 -13.93
C PHE A 319 28.02 -32.17 -15.26
N PHE A 320 28.74 -31.39 -16.08
CA PHE A 320 29.31 -31.89 -17.34
C PHE A 320 30.48 -32.86 -17.16
N THR A 321 31.29 -32.74 -16.10
CA THR A 321 32.43 -33.63 -15.90
C THR A 321 32.02 -35.04 -15.49
N ASN A 322 30.89 -35.20 -14.77
CA ASN A 322 30.35 -36.49 -14.32
C ASN A 322 29.45 -37.24 -15.32
N ILE A 323 29.16 -36.64 -16.47
CA ILE A 323 28.36 -37.29 -17.51
C ILE A 323 29.23 -38.24 -18.36
N SER A 324 28.73 -39.46 -18.56
CA SER A 324 29.40 -40.50 -19.37
C SER A 324 29.71 -40.02 -20.79
N THR A 325 30.73 -40.59 -21.41
CA THR A 325 31.26 -40.18 -22.73
C THR A 325 30.21 -40.23 -23.86
N GLU A 326 29.20 -41.10 -23.74
CA GLU A 326 28.10 -41.16 -24.71
C GLU A 326 27.08 -40.03 -24.52
N SER A 327 26.74 -39.69 -23.28
CA SER A 327 25.80 -38.59 -23.03
C SER A 327 26.41 -37.21 -23.30
N LYS A 328 27.75 -37.07 -23.22
CA LYS A 328 28.46 -35.86 -23.71
C LYS A 328 28.25 -35.62 -25.20
N ARG A 329 28.26 -36.67 -26.03
CA ARG A 329 27.99 -36.55 -27.48
C ARG A 329 26.55 -36.12 -27.75
N PHE A 330 25.59 -36.70 -27.03
CA PHE A 330 24.18 -36.32 -27.14
C PHE A 330 23.94 -34.85 -26.76
N TRP A 331 24.56 -34.38 -25.67
CA TRP A 331 24.45 -32.97 -25.26
C TRP A 331 25.09 -32.02 -26.27
N VAL A 332 26.28 -32.34 -26.80
CA VAL A 332 26.93 -31.51 -27.83
C VAL A 332 26.10 -31.43 -29.10
N ILE A 333 25.55 -32.56 -29.57
CA ILE A 333 24.67 -32.58 -30.75
C ILE A 333 23.39 -31.77 -30.48
N SER A 334 22.80 -31.90 -29.29
CA SER A 334 21.61 -31.13 -28.90
C SER A 334 21.89 -29.63 -28.82
N LEU A 335 23.08 -29.24 -28.35
CA LEU A 335 23.51 -27.84 -28.28
C LEU A 335 23.76 -27.25 -29.67
N ILE A 336 24.33 -28.04 -30.59
CA ILE A 336 24.48 -27.66 -32.00
C ILE A 336 23.10 -27.50 -32.65
N PHE A 337 22.19 -28.44 -32.45
CA PHE A 337 20.82 -28.33 -32.98
C PHE A 337 20.07 -27.12 -32.38
N ALA A 338 20.22 -26.85 -31.09
CA ALA A 338 19.64 -25.68 -30.44
C ALA A 338 20.23 -24.37 -31.00
N ALA A 339 21.54 -24.32 -31.25
CA ALA A 339 22.20 -23.16 -31.86
C ALA A 339 21.77 -22.94 -33.32
N VAL A 340 21.64 -24.01 -34.10
CA VAL A 340 21.12 -23.94 -35.48
C VAL A 340 19.65 -23.50 -35.48
N PHE A 341 18.82 -24.04 -34.58
CA PHE A 341 17.42 -23.66 -34.46
C PHE A 341 17.26 -22.22 -33.97
N TRP A 342 18.12 -21.76 -33.06
CA TRP A 342 18.16 -20.38 -32.60
C TRP A 342 18.61 -19.43 -33.72
N ALA A 343 19.62 -19.78 -34.51
CA ALA A 343 20.04 -19.00 -35.67
C ALA A 343 18.94 -18.94 -36.75
N PHE A 344 18.22 -20.04 -36.96
CA PHE A 344 17.09 -20.10 -37.90
C PHE A 344 15.90 -19.29 -37.40
N GLN A 345 15.58 -19.34 -36.10
CA GLN A 345 14.56 -18.49 -35.50
C GLN A 345 14.96 -17.02 -35.53
N GLN A 346 16.21 -16.68 -35.24
CA GLN A 346 16.71 -15.30 -35.35
C GLN A 346 16.61 -14.80 -36.79
N SER A 347 16.95 -15.61 -37.80
CA SER A 347 16.78 -15.24 -39.21
C SER A 347 15.32 -14.98 -39.59
N ILE A 348 14.36 -15.73 -39.03
CA ILE A 348 12.92 -15.53 -39.29
C ILE A 348 12.35 -14.35 -38.48
N TYR A 349 12.89 -14.09 -37.28
CA TYR A 349 12.48 -12.97 -36.42
C TYR A 349 13.07 -11.62 -36.84
N PHE A 350 14.28 -11.60 -37.42
CA PHE A 350 14.95 -10.35 -37.80
C PHE A 350 14.26 -9.65 -38.98
N ASP A 351 13.72 -10.41 -39.95
CA ASP A 351 12.95 -9.85 -41.07
C ASP A 351 11.56 -9.33 -40.64
N LYS A 352 11.07 -9.72 -39.46
CA LYS A 352 9.75 -9.30 -38.95
C LYS A 352 9.79 -8.14 -37.94
N LEU A 353 10.94 -7.88 -37.33
CA LEU A 353 11.07 -6.89 -36.24
C LEU A 353 11.60 -5.53 -36.69
N THR A 354 12.30 -5.43 -37.81
CA THR A 354 12.80 -4.15 -38.32
C THR A 354 11.74 -3.31 -39.04
N GLY A 355 10.57 -3.88 -39.37
CA GLY A 355 9.45 -3.15 -39.98
C GLY A 355 8.33 -2.69 -39.03
N VAL A 356 8.35 -3.09 -37.75
CA VAL A 356 7.18 -2.92 -36.84
C VAL A 356 7.43 -1.97 -35.66
N PHE A 357 8.66 -1.48 -35.44
CA PHE A 357 8.98 -0.64 -34.27
C PHE A 357 9.49 0.76 -34.55
N SER A 358 9.49 1.23 -35.80
CA SER A 358 9.50 2.67 -36.07
C SER A 358 8.04 3.11 -36.24
N MET A 359 7.49 3.79 -35.24
CA MET A 359 6.27 4.58 -35.48
C MET A 359 6.57 5.51 -36.67
N PRO A 360 5.68 5.59 -37.68
CA PRO A 360 5.89 6.50 -38.79
C PRO A 360 6.06 7.93 -38.26
N GLU A 361 7.08 8.62 -38.78
CA GLU A 361 7.39 9.99 -38.40
C GLU A 361 6.50 10.94 -39.20
N ILE A 362 5.85 11.88 -38.52
CA ILE A 362 5.02 12.91 -39.17
C ILE A 362 5.96 14.03 -39.64
N GLU A 363 6.04 14.26 -40.95
CA GLU A 363 6.81 15.37 -41.51
C GLU A 363 6.07 16.71 -41.33
N VAL A 364 6.73 17.67 -40.69
CA VAL A 364 6.21 19.03 -40.51
C VAL A 364 6.52 19.86 -41.75
N ILE A 365 5.48 20.38 -42.40
CA ILE A 365 5.59 21.15 -43.65
C ILE A 365 5.85 22.64 -43.34
N THR A 366 5.17 23.20 -42.35
CA THR A 366 5.31 24.62 -41.97
C THR A 366 4.88 24.82 -40.51
N PRO A 367 5.57 25.65 -39.71
CA PRO A 367 6.87 26.24 -40.00
C PRO A 367 7.96 25.17 -40.09
N GLY A 368 8.95 25.41 -40.96
CA GLY A 368 10.15 24.58 -41.02
C GLY A 368 10.92 24.66 -39.70
N ASP A 369 11.75 23.64 -39.42
CA ASP A 369 12.54 23.64 -38.19
C ASP A 369 13.47 24.86 -38.14
N GLN A 370 13.39 25.61 -37.04
CA GLN A 370 14.10 26.88 -36.79
C GLN A 370 13.71 28.03 -37.73
N GLU A 371 12.53 27.97 -38.36
CA GLU A 371 12.04 29.06 -39.19
C GLU A 371 11.66 30.28 -38.32
N SER A 372 12.03 31.48 -38.80
CA SER A 372 11.62 32.74 -38.18
C SER A 372 10.40 33.31 -38.89
N ILE A 373 9.30 33.44 -38.16
CA ILE A 373 8.01 33.86 -38.68
C ILE A 373 7.74 35.31 -38.25
N GLU A 374 7.55 36.20 -39.23
CA GLU A 374 7.01 37.54 -38.99
C GLU A 374 5.48 37.49 -38.97
N VAL A 375 4.88 37.65 -37.79
CA VAL A 375 3.44 37.52 -37.62
C VAL A 375 2.77 38.89 -37.50
N SER A 376 1.79 39.20 -38.35
CA SER A 376 1.03 40.46 -38.29
C SER A 376 -0.10 40.44 -37.25
N ASP A 377 -0.73 39.28 -37.03
CA ASP A 377 -1.97 39.15 -36.25
C ASP A 377 -1.86 38.12 -35.11
N ASN A 378 -0.64 37.86 -34.62
CA ASN A 378 -0.34 36.85 -33.61
C ASN A 378 -0.84 35.43 -33.93
N ILE A 379 -1.08 35.11 -35.21
CA ILE A 379 -1.55 33.80 -35.67
C ILE A 379 -0.43 33.10 -36.48
N VAL A 380 -0.10 31.87 -36.09
CA VAL A 380 0.82 30.98 -36.81
C VAL A 380 0.05 29.78 -37.32
N PHE A 381 0.20 29.46 -38.60
CA PHE A 381 -0.37 28.26 -39.19
C PHE A 381 0.68 27.15 -39.17
N ILE A 382 0.33 26.03 -38.52
CA ILE A 382 1.15 24.83 -38.48
C ILE A 382 0.51 23.79 -39.42
N LYS A 383 1.28 23.24 -40.35
CA LYS A 383 0.87 22.24 -41.33
C LYS A 383 1.84 21.07 -41.32
N TRP A 384 1.30 19.86 -41.47
CA TRP A 384 2.07 18.61 -41.48
C TRP A 384 1.48 17.63 -42.49
N GLU A 385 2.21 16.56 -42.77
CA GLU A 385 1.73 15.47 -43.63
C GLU A 385 0.55 14.73 -43.00
N GLU A 386 -0.48 14.43 -43.81
CA GLU A 386 -1.63 13.67 -43.35
C GLU A 386 -1.24 12.20 -43.14
N VAL A 387 -1.58 11.67 -41.97
CA VAL A 387 -1.33 10.28 -41.59
C VAL A 387 -2.55 9.43 -41.93
N ASP A 388 -2.36 8.39 -42.74
CA ASP A 388 -3.41 7.42 -43.05
C ASP A 388 -3.99 6.83 -41.75
N GLU A 389 -5.33 6.69 -41.72
CA GLU A 389 -6.09 6.16 -40.56
C GLU A 389 -6.19 7.08 -39.34
N ALA A 390 -5.56 8.28 -39.36
CA ALA A 390 -5.69 9.24 -38.26
C ALA A 390 -7.13 9.80 -38.17
N SER A 391 -7.74 9.65 -37.00
CA SER A 391 -9.04 10.27 -36.67
C SER A 391 -8.88 11.67 -36.07
N LYS A 392 -7.73 11.93 -35.42
CA LYS A 392 -7.39 13.21 -34.80
C LYS A 392 -5.88 13.38 -34.61
N TYR A 393 -5.47 14.62 -34.45
CA TYR A 393 -4.11 15.04 -34.13
C TYR A 393 -4.08 15.84 -32.84
N VAL A 394 -3.01 15.67 -32.07
CA VAL A 394 -2.74 16.42 -30.84
C VAL A 394 -1.45 17.22 -31.05
N LEU A 395 -1.58 18.54 -31.11
CA LEU A 395 -0.45 19.48 -31.13
C LEU A 395 -0.12 19.90 -29.70
N GLN A 396 1.12 19.69 -29.28
CA GLN A 396 1.63 20.13 -27.98
C GLN A 396 2.62 21.28 -28.18
N LEU A 397 2.48 22.38 -27.43
CA LEU A 397 3.28 23.58 -27.56
C LEU A 397 3.98 23.95 -26.24
N LYS A 398 5.24 24.35 -26.34
CA LYS A 398 6.06 24.94 -25.27
C LYS A 398 6.65 26.26 -25.73
N VAL A 399 6.83 27.19 -24.80
CA VAL A 399 7.47 28.49 -25.04
C VAL A 399 8.76 28.57 -24.22
N LEU A 400 9.79 29.20 -24.77
CA LEU A 400 11.03 29.43 -24.05
C LEU A 400 10.87 30.67 -23.16
N ASP A 401 10.83 30.46 -21.83
CA ASP A 401 10.80 31.52 -20.83
C ASP A 401 12.00 31.36 -19.89
N SER A 402 12.80 32.43 -19.74
CA SER A 402 13.91 32.48 -18.80
C SER A 402 14.92 31.31 -18.95
N GLY A 403 15.14 30.88 -20.21
CA GLY A 403 16.05 29.78 -20.56
C GLY A 403 15.50 28.38 -20.33
N LYS A 404 14.21 28.22 -19.99
CA LYS A 404 13.54 26.92 -19.83
C LYS A 404 12.30 26.83 -20.70
N TRP A 405 12.05 25.64 -21.26
CA TRP A 405 10.82 25.36 -21.99
C TRP A 405 9.68 25.14 -21.01
N VAL A 406 8.70 26.05 -21.01
CA VAL A 406 7.53 26.02 -20.14
C VAL A 406 6.25 25.89 -20.96
N LEU A 407 5.19 25.39 -20.34
CA LEU A 407 3.87 25.32 -20.98
C LEU A 407 3.24 26.71 -20.98
N PRO A 408 2.78 27.24 -22.13
CA PRO A 408 2.07 28.51 -22.15
C PRO A 408 0.74 28.40 -21.39
N PRO A 409 0.28 29.50 -20.77
CA PRO A 409 -0.91 29.50 -19.92
C PRO A 409 -2.20 29.15 -20.67
N VAL A 410 -2.24 29.35 -21.99
CA VAL A 410 -3.35 28.98 -22.88
C VAL A 410 -2.76 28.39 -24.17
N GLY A 411 -3.45 27.44 -24.79
CA GLY A 411 -3.07 26.91 -26.11
C GLY A 411 -1.89 25.93 -26.12
N HIS A 412 -1.46 25.41 -24.96
CA HIS A 412 -0.35 24.43 -24.87
C HIS A 412 -0.70 23.05 -25.45
N ARG A 413 -1.99 22.76 -25.64
CA ARG A 413 -2.48 21.52 -26.25
C ARG A 413 -3.69 21.82 -27.12
N LEU A 414 -3.61 21.48 -28.40
CA LEU A 414 -4.70 21.63 -29.36
C LEU A 414 -5.04 20.26 -29.96
N VAL A 415 -6.33 19.97 -30.08
CA VAL A 415 -6.82 18.75 -30.74
C VAL A 415 -7.53 19.17 -32.02
N VAL A 416 -7.08 18.65 -33.16
CA VAL A 416 -7.66 18.95 -34.48
C VAL A 416 -7.92 17.67 -35.26
N THR A 417 -8.87 17.72 -36.19
CA THR A 417 -9.22 16.57 -37.05
C THR A 417 -8.63 16.68 -38.46
N THR A 418 -7.80 17.70 -38.71
CA THR A 418 -7.16 17.99 -40.00
C THR A 418 -5.67 18.15 -39.81
N ALA A 419 -4.85 17.89 -40.83
CA ALA A 419 -3.38 18.00 -40.79
C ALA A 419 -2.85 19.46 -40.78
N GLN A 420 -3.61 20.37 -40.17
CA GLN A 420 -3.26 21.77 -39.99
C GLN A 420 -3.93 22.34 -38.74
N ALA A 421 -3.27 23.29 -38.09
CA ALA A 421 -3.75 23.99 -36.92
C ALA A 421 -3.43 25.49 -37.00
N GLU A 422 -4.36 26.30 -36.50
CA GLU A 422 -4.16 27.73 -36.27
C GLU A 422 -3.78 27.96 -34.81
N LEU A 423 -2.63 28.57 -34.58
CA LEU A 423 -2.09 28.83 -33.25
C LEU A 423 -2.05 30.32 -32.97
N THR A 424 -2.74 30.77 -31.91
CA THR A 424 -2.60 32.12 -31.40
C THR A 424 -1.39 32.23 -30.47
N VAL A 425 -0.42 33.03 -30.86
CA VAL A 425 0.87 33.20 -30.17
C VAL A 425 0.87 34.50 -29.37
N LEU A 426 0.90 34.41 -28.05
CA LEU A 426 0.71 35.58 -27.16
C LEU A 426 1.95 36.47 -27.02
N GLN A 427 3.15 35.94 -27.22
CA GLN A 427 4.40 36.64 -26.94
C GLN A 427 5.45 36.37 -28.03
N LYS A 428 6.33 37.33 -28.28
CA LYS A 428 7.51 37.12 -29.13
C LYS A 428 8.49 36.20 -28.40
N GLY A 429 9.10 35.28 -29.12
CA GLY A 429 10.04 34.32 -28.55
C GLY A 429 10.12 33.03 -29.34
N SER A 430 10.85 32.08 -28.78
CA SER A 430 11.05 30.75 -29.35
C SER A 430 9.96 29.80 -28.87
N TYR A 431 9.42 29.04 -29.82
CA TYR A 431 8.39 28.04 -29.60
C TYR A 431 8.91 26.68 -30.01
N LYS A 432 8.46 25.67 -29.27
CA LYS A 432 8.73 24.26 -29.55
C LYS A 432 7.42 23.50 -29.58
N PHE A 433 7.24 22.65 -30.58
CA PHE A 433 6.03 21.86 -30.71
C PHE A 433 6.29 20.43 -31.16
N SER A 434 5.31 19.58 -30.91
CA SER A 434 5.26 18.20 -31.42
C SER A 434 3.81 17.82 -31.74
N ILE A 435 3.66 16.86 -32.65
CA ILE A 435 2.38 16.41 -33.20
C ILE A 435 2.27 14.91 -32.95
N GLU A 436 1.11 14.48 -32.47
CA GLU A 436 0.79 13.06 -32.30
C GLU A 436 -0.49 12.76 -33.08
N ALA A 437 -0.48 11.71 -33.89
CA ALA A 437 -1.67 11.24 -34.61
C ALA A 437 -2.29 10.03 -33.88
N TYR A 438 -3.61 10.00 -33.80
CA TYR A 438 -4.38 8.96 -33.14
C TYR A 438 -5.45 8.40 -34.08
N ASP A 439 -5.68 7.09 -34.01
CA ASP A 439 -6.73 6.41 -34.77
C ASP A 439 -8.13 6.60 -34.14
N SER A 440 -9.15 5.90 -34.61
CA SER A 440 -10.51 5.97 -34.05
C SER A 440 -10.67 5.30 -32.67
N HIS A 441 -9.68 4.54 -32.20
CA HIS A 441 -9.69 3.84 -30.92
C HIS A 441 -8.88 4.55 -29.83
N ASP A 442 -8.35 5.73 -30.13
CA ASP A 442 -7.44 6.49 -29.27
C ASP A 442 -6.05 5.86 -29.10
N ASP A 443 -5.63 4.98 -30.02
CA ASP A 443 -4.26 4.48 -30.07
C ASP A 443 -3.37 5.45 -30.87
N GLN A 444 -2.16 5.71 -30.35
CA GLN A 444 -1.19 6.56 -31.03
C GLN A 444 -0.56 5.79 -32.20
N ILE A 445 -0.67 6.34 -33.40
CA ILE A 445 -0.22 5.68 -34.64
C ILE A 445 1.00 6.35 -35.27
N ALA A 446 1.25 7.64 -34.98
CA ALA A 446 2.41 8.38 -35.50
C ALA A 446 2.81 9.53 -34.55
N ASN A 447 4.06 9.99 -34.65
CA ASN A 447 4.52 11.21 -33.98
C ASN A 447 5.45 12.04 -34.86
N SER A 448 5.44 13.36 -34.69
CA SER A 448 6.53 14.20 -35.15
C SER A 448 7.63 14.21 -34.09
N GLY A 449 8.88 14.37 -34.52
CA GLY A 449 9.93 14.89 -33.64
C GLY A 449 9.56 16.25 -33.03
N GLU A 450 10.42 16.77 -32.16
CA GLU A 450 10.29 18.15 -31.68
C GLU A 450 10.77 19.13 -32.76
N SER A 451 9.91 20.07 -33.15
CA SER A 451 10.24 21.15 -34.09
C SER A 451 10.22 22.51 -33.42
N PHE A 452 11.01 23.45 -33.94
CA PHE A 452 11.23 24.77 -33.36
C PHE A 452 10.85 25.87 -34.35
N PHE A 453 10.34 26.99 -33.86
CA PHE A 453 10.19 28.22 -34.65
C PHE A 453 10.30 29.46 -33.77
N ASP A 454 10.72 30.57 -34.37
CA ASP A 454 10.86 31.85 -33.69
C ASP A 454 9.83 32.85 -34.20
N VAL A 455 9.14 33.55 -33.31
CA VAL A 455 8.19 34.62 -33.67
C VAL A 455 8.84 35.98 -33.52
N ALA A 456 9.11 36.64 -34.66
CA ALA A 456 9.75 37.94 -34.74
C ALA A 456 8.74 39.09 -34.91
N ALA A 457 9.13 40.29 -34.50
CA ALA A 457 8.36 41.50 -34.74
C ALA A 457 8.44 41.90 -36.22
N LYS A 458 7.29 42.13 -36.87
CA LYS A 458 7.26 42.73 -38.21
C LYS A 458 8.02 44.06 -38.17
N LYS A 459 9.09 44.20 -38.97
CA LYS A 459 9.74 45.50 -39.16
C LYS A 459 8.77 46.41 -39.90
N VAL A 460 8.23 47.43 -39.21
CA VAL A 460 7.54 48.52 -39.88
C VAL A 460 8.56 49.17 -40.81
N LYS A 461 8.39 49.03 -42.12
CA LYS A 461 9.13 49.83 -43.08
C LYS A 461 8.62 51.25 -42.94
N ASP A 462 9.41 52.11 -42.31
CA ASP A 462 9.22 53.56 -42.40
C ASP A 462 9.32 53.94 -43.88
N ASN A 463 8.23 54.52 -44.43
CA ASN A 463 8.22 55.16 -45.74
C ASN A 463 8.86 56.54 -45.67
#